data_AF-A0A5X7K2Y6-F1
#
_entry.id   AF-A0A5X7K2Y6-F1
#
_cell.length_a   1.000
_cell.length_b   1.000
_cell.length_c   1.000
_cell.angle_alpha   90.00
_cell.angle_beta   90.00
_cell.angle_gamma   90.00
#
_symmetry.space_group_name_H-M   'P 1'
#
loop_
_entity.id
_entity.type
_entity.pdbx_description
1 polymer ?
#
loop_
_entity_poly.entity_id
_entity_poly.type
_entity_poly.pdbx_seq_one_letter_code
_entity_poly.pdbx_strand_id
1 'polypeptide(L)'
;MRYLLMLFMIFISSNLQAYCYIINPESASNTKIEDVIEIKLDSRNVFEKEVSMVFPDSFSGFHCMGGTAVENRFKTTYSSGNGETVRYKINDGSGHRLYVDVTLFVDGSQTGKQKANETSQASKLNNNLKYKVLAKVVKVEADDNSIEAKSAGEVFLLGNYIKVKPLDCHGAVICAHDNTNHEYSFKVPIKIFFTKTTCSLSNNEITLPPISLSDLLAGNAQVEYFPDALKFTCDGGLGMTTSIVNYHFSAVSATNGDYLANELTSADSAKNVGFKIFLNDSLIHVNSDEKRQLLGYNKEMTEASELKLGVQYYKYGNVQPGNVKSSVYIITSYQ
;
A
#
# COMPACT_ATOMS: atom_id res chain seq x y z
N MET A 1 50.52 -2.65 56.16
CA MET A 1 50.70 -1.64 55.07
C MET A 1 50.71 -2.24 53.66
N ARG A 2 51.37 -3.37 53.37
CA ARG A 2 51.38 -3.96 52.00
C ARG A 2 49.99 -4.34 51.45
N TYR A 3 49.10 -4.88 52.29
CA TYR A 3 47.73 -5.23 51.87
C TYR A 3 46.81 -4.01 51.66
N LEU A 4 47.10 -2.87 52.33
CA LEU A 4 46.31 -1.64 52.19
C LEU A 4 46.62 -0.93 50.85
N LEU A 5 47.88 -0.98 50.41
CA LEU A 5 48.31 -0.50 49.09
C LEU A 5 47.78 -1.37 47.95
N MET A 6 47.65 -2.69 48.17
CA MET A 6 47.05 -3.61 47.20
C MET A 6 45.54 -3.35 47.04
N LEU A 7 44.82 -3.08 48.14
CA LEU A 7 43.43 -2.63 48.07
C LEU A 7 43.30 -1.28 47.35
N PHE A 8 44.17 -0.31 47.64
CA PHE A 8 44.15 1.01 46.96
C PHE A 8 44.45 0.89 45.46
N MET A 9 45.37 0.01 45.04
CA MET A 9 45.63 -0.29 43.62
C MET A 9 44.45 -1.00 42.94
N ILE A 10 43.76 -1.92 43.64
CA ILE A 10 42.55 -2.58 43.12
C ILE A 10 41.40 -1.57 42.98
N PHE A 11 41.26 -0.64 43.93
CA PHE A 11 40.28 0.46 43.87
C PHE A 11 40.64 1.55 42.84
N ILE A 12 41.92 1.79 42.53
CA ILE A 12 42.32 2.73 41.46
C ILE A 12 42.26 2.04 40.07
N SER A 13 42.34 0.72 40.01
CA SER A 13 42.06 -0.06 38.79
C SER A 13 40.56 -0.20 38.48
N SER A 14 39.69 0.49 39.24
CA SER A 14 38.29 0.66 38.88
C SER A 14 38.22 1.37 37.53
N ASN A 15 38.00 0.57 36.50
CA ASN A 15 37.85 0.97 35.10
C ASN A 15 36.99 2.23 34.99
N LEU A 16 37.60 3.40 34.78
CA LEU A 16 36.86 4.54 34.25
C LEU A 16 36.41 4.10 32.85
N GLN A 17 35.12 3.92 32.60
CA GLN A 17 34.65 3.74 31.24
C GLN A 17 34.57 5.13 30.59
N ALA A 18 35.03 5.28 29.35
CA ALA A 18 34.78 6.52 28.63
C ALA A 18 33.32 6.50 28.17
N TYR A 19 32.57 7.56 28.43
CA TYR A 19 31.20 7.69 27.96
C TYR A 19 30.87 9.14 27.60
N CYS A 20 29.90 9.31 26.71
CA CYS A 20 29.35 10.61 26.35
C CYS A 20 27.95 10.79 26.92
N TYR A 21 27.60 12.02 27.25
CA TYR A 21 26.23 12.40 27.56
C TYR A 21 25.84 13.64 26.73
N ILE A 22 24.57 13.69 26.34
CA ILE A 22 23.97 14.88 25.71
C ILE A 22 23.77 15.95 26.80
N ILE A 23 24.20 17.19 26.56
CA ILE A 23 24.26 18.26 27.58
C ILE A 23 22.86 18.68 28.06
N ASN A 24 21.88 18.71 27.16
CA ASN A 24 20.47 18.98 27.46
C ASN A 24 19.60 17.88 26.84
N PRO A 25 19.56 16.67 27.43
CA PRO A 25 18.96 15.49 26.79
C PRO A 25 17.46 15.62 26.59
N GLU A 26 16.76 16.32 27.48
CA GLU A 26 15.31 16.55 27.44
C GLU A 26 14.89 17.70 26.48
N SER A 27 15.86 18.35 25.81
CA SER A 27 15.55 19.41 24.87
C SER A 27 14.70 18.88 23.71
N ALA A 28 13.57 19.53 23.45
CA ALA A 28 12.77 19.28 22.25
C ALA A 28 13.59 19.45 20.96
N SER A 29 14.65 20.27 21.01
CA SER A 29 15.56 20.47 19.88
C SER A 29 16.35 19.22 19.50
N ASN A 30 16.42 18.18 20.34
CA ASN A 30 17.08 16.90 20.03
C ASN A 30 16.22 15.99 19.14
N THR A 31 15.05 16.46 18.71
CA THR A 31 14.21 15.78 17.72
C THR A 31 14.27 16.53 16.40
N LYS A 32 14.56 15.81 15.32
CA LYS A 32 14.42 16.30 13.94
C LYS A 32 13.29 15.56 13.24
N ILE A 33 12.49 16.31 12.49
CA ILE A 33 11.59 15.77 11.49
C ILE A 33 12.35 15.81 10.16
N GLU A 34 12.54 14.65 9.54
CA GLU A 34 13.23 14.55 8.25
C GLU A 34 12.39 15.09 7.09
N ASP A 35 13.02 15.25 5.93
CA ASP A 35 12.29 15.58 4.71
C ASP A 35 11.31 14.45 4.35
N VAL A 36 10.17 14.83 3.76
CA VAL A 36 9.12 13.88 3.38
C VAL A 36 9.65 12.88 2.35
N ILE A 37 9.46 11.59 2.64
CA ILE A 37 9.75 10.52 1.71
C ILE A 37 8.49 10.17 0.93
N GLU A 38 8.48 10.52 -0.35
CA GLU A 38 7.46 10.04 -1.29
C GLU A 38 7.72 8.58 -1.65
N ILE A 39 6.77 7.72 -1.30
CA ILE A 39 6.76 6.29 -1.60
C ILE A 39 5.75 6.07 -2.73
N LYS A 40 6.24 5.75 -3.93
CA LYS A 40 5.40 5.44 -5.09
C LYS A 40 5.44 3.93 -5.31
N LEU A 41 4.33 3.24 -5.02
CA LEU A 41 4.18 1.81 -5.21
C LEU A 41 3.54 1.57 -6.58
N ASP A 42 4.30 0.94 -7.47
CA ASP A 42 3.89 0.62 -8.84
C ASP A 42 4.22 -0.85 -9.16
N SER A 43 4.45 -1.17 -10.45
CA SER A 43 4.73 -2.49 -11.05
C SER A 43 5.65 -3.46 -10.27
N ARG A 44 6.40 -3.01 -9.26
CA ARG A 44 7.33 -3.84 -8.47
C ARG A 44 6.89 -4.14 -7.05
N ASN A 45 5.80 -3.55 -6.55
CA ASN A 45 5.30 -3.70 -5.17
C ASN A 45 6.26 -3.33 -4.04
N VAL A 46 7.43 -2.79 -4.38
CA VAL A 46 8.52 -2.54 -3.46
C VAL A 46 9.10 -1.18 -3.78
N PHE A 47 9.29 -0.38 -2.75
CA PHE A 47 10.01 0.89 -2.80
C PHE A 47 11.20 0.82 -1.85
N GLU A 48 12.33 1.37 -2.28
CA GLU A 48 13.54 1.44 -1.50
C GLU A 48 14.23 2.80 -1.67
N LYS A 49 14.62 3.42 -0.56
CA LYS A 49 15.40 4.67 -0.57
C LYS A 49 16.40 4.70 0.58
N GLU A 50 17.66 4.97 0.26
CA GLU A 50 18.69 5.32 1.25
C GLU A 50 18.68 6.83 1.49
N VAL A 51 18.82 7.25 2.75
CA VAL A 51 18.79 8.65 3.19
C VAL A 51 19.96 8.90 4.14
N SER A 52 20.71 9.97 3.90
CA SER A 52 21.76 10.44 4.80
C SER A 52 21.14 11.17 6.00
N MET A 53 21.58 10.81 7.20
CA MET A 53 21.19 11.52 8.42
C MET A 53 22.05 12.76 8.60
N VAL A 54 21.41 13.90 8.87
CA VAL A 54 22.10 15.17 9.12
C VAL A 54 21.63 15.75 10.45
N PHE A 55 22.57 15.91 11.36
CA PHE A 55 22.37 16.58 12.65
C PHE A 55 22.38 18.09 12.46
N PRO A 56 21.28 18.79 12.78
CA PRO A 56 21.21 20.24 12.67
C PRO A 56 21.95 20.90 13.83
N ASP A 57 22.44 22.12 13.63
CA ASP A 57 23.15 22.88 14.67
C ASP A 57 22.26 23.25 15.88
N SER A 58 20.93 23.08 15.76
CA SER A 58 19.97 23.26 16.85
C SER A 58 19.97 22.11 17.86
N PHE A 59 20.54 20.95 17.52
CA PHE A 59 20.65 19.85 18.46
C PHE A 59 21.59 20.23 19.61
N SER A 60 21.28 19.73 20.80
CA SER A 60 22.16 19.94 21.94
C SER A 60 23.53 19.34 21.66
N GLY A 61 24.59 20.01 22.10
CA GLY A 61 25.92 19.40 22.09
C GLY A 61 26.00 18.19 23.02
N PHE A 62 27.08 17.43 22.89
CA PHE A 62 27.43 16.33 23.79
C PHE A 62 28.80 16.56 24.41
N HIS A 63 29.00 15.99 25.59
CA HIS A 63 30.29 15.97 26.27
C HIS A 63 30.72 14.53 26.47
N CYS A 64 31.97 14.22 26.11
CA CYS A 64 32.55 12.89 26.30
C CYS A 64 33.61 12.93 27.38
N MET A 65 33.50 12.08 28.40
CA MET A 65 34.49 11.96 29.47
C MET A 65 35.55 10.91 29.14
N GLY A 66 36.74 11.06 29.73
CA GLY A 66 37.83 10.10 29.58
C GLY A 66 37.66 8.84 30.43
N GLY A 67 38.12 7.71 29.88
CA GLY A 67 38.19 6.43 30.59
C GLY A 67 39.22 5.46 29.99
N THR A 68 39.48 4.36 30.70
CA THR A 68 40.56 3.39 30.47
C THR A 68 40.16 2.14 29.66
N ALA A 69 38.87 1.87 29.42
CA ALA A 69 38.45 0.56 28.86
C ALA A 69 37.60 0.57 27.56
N VAL A 70 36.82 1.62 27.28
CA VAL A 70 35.90 1.67 26.12
C VAL A 70 36.07 3.02 25.41
N GLU A 71 35.96 3.04 24.09
CA GLU A 71 36.03 4.27 23.30
C GLU A 71 34.68 4.99 23.30
N ASN A 72 34.72 6.32 23.39
CA ASN A 72 33.53 7.16 23.25
C ASN A 72 32.92 7.01 21.85
N ARG A 73 31.70 6.46 21.79
CA ARG A 73 30.98 6.21 20.53
C ARG A 73 29.48 6.40 20.74
N PHE A 74 28.77 6.70 19.66
CA PHE A 74 27.32 6.67 19.59
C PHE A 74 26.86 5.46 18.80
N LYS A 75 25.71 4.92 19.14
CA LYS A 75 25.04 3.82 18.45
C LYS A 75 23.74 4.31 17.82
N THR A 76 23.52 3.94 16.57
CA THR A 76 22.24 4.13 15.89
C THR A 76 21.34 2.92 16.14
N THR A 77 20.09 3.17 16.52
CA THR A 77 19.06 2.16 16.79
C THR A 77 17.68 2.73 16.44
N TYR A 78 16.61 2.01 16.78
CA TYR A 78 15.23 2.45 16.56
C TYR A 78 14.54 2.61 17.91
N SER A 79 13.34 3.20 17.90
CA SER A 79 12.45 3.21 19.07
C SER A 79 12.15 1.84 19.66
N SER A 80 12.22 0.81 18.83
CA SER A 80 12.02 -0.60 19.13
C SER A 80 13.27 -1.39 18.69
N GLY A 81 13.88 -2.21 19.55
CA GLY A 81 15.27 -2.69 19.42
C GLY A 81 15.80 -3.17 18.04
N ASN A 82 14.96 -3.69 17.13
CA ASN A 82 15.32 -4.11 15.77
C ASN A 82 14.28 -3.63 14.74
N GLY A 83 14.74 -3.07 13.60
CA GLY A 83 13.98 -2.42 12.53
C GLY A 83 12.50 -2.76 12.49
N GLU A 84 11.68 -1.96 13.16
CA GLU A 84 10.28 -2.30 13.35
C GLU A 84 9.51 -1.82 12.13
N THR A 85 9.19 -2.81 11.30
CA THR A 85 8.20 -2.71 10.25
C THR A 85 6.88 -2.27 10.86
N VAL A 86 6.36 -1.14 10.38
CA VAL A 86 5.00 -0.69 10.72
C VAL A 86 4.10 -0.93 9.53
N ARG A 87 2.95 -1.56 9.78
CA ARG A 87 1.92 -1.78 8.78
C ARG A 87 0.97 -0.60 8.73
N TYR A 88 0.67 -0.13 7.52
CA TYR A 88 -0.33 0.90 7.27
C TYR A 88 -1.40 0.39 6.32
N LYS A 89 -2.64 0.78 6.59
CA LYS A 89 -3.75 0.70 5.66
C LYS A 89 -3.83 2.02 4.90
N ILE A 90 -3.63 2.00 3.58
CA ILE A 90 -3.65 3.20 2.74
C ILE A 90 -4.92 3.19 1.90
N ASN A 91 -5.69 4.27 1.91
CA ASN A 91 -6.96 4.42 1.17
C ASN A 91 -6.91 5.66 0.29
N ASP A 92 -7.42 5.59 -0.93
CA ASP A 92 -7.48 6.73 -1.85
C ASP A 92 -8.84 7.46 -1.90
N GLY A 93 -9.82 6.99 -1.12
CA GLY A 93 -11.16 7.58 -1.04
C GLY A 93 -12.13 7.16 -2.15
N SER A 94 -11.68 6.34 -3.11
CA SER A 94 -12.49 5.88 -4.26
C SER A 94 -12.77 4.38 -4.25
N GLY A 95 -12.68 3.75 -3.07
CA GLY A 95 -12.84 2.30 -2.90
C GLY A 95 -11.54 1.52 -3.11
N HIS A 96 -10.42 2.18 -3.44
CA HIS A 96 -9.13 1.49 -3.53
C HIS A 96 -8.33 1.67 -2.24
N ARG A 97 -7.75 0.58 -1.80
CA ARG A 97 -6.94 0.50 -0.59
C ARG A 97 -5.89 -0.60 -0.68
N LEU A 98 -4.84 -0.50 0.13
CA LEU A 98 -3.81 -1.54 0.26
C LEU A 98 -3.21 -1.54 1.66
N TYR A 99 -2.52 -2.64 1.96
CA TYR A 99 -1.67 -2.73 3.13
C TYR A 99 -0.21 -2.58 2.72
N VAL A 100 0.53 -1.73 3.44
CA VAL A 100 1.94 -1.47 3.20
C VAL A 100 2.70 -1.66 4.49
N ASP A 101 3.69 -2.55 4.45
CA ASP A 101 4.70 -2.68 5.48
C ASP A 101 5.83 -1.71 5.16
N VAL A 102 6.10 -0.76 6.06
CA VAL A 102 7.21 0.18 5.95
C VAL A 102 8.24 -0.13 7.02
N THR A 103 9.43 -0.54 6.59
CA THR A 103 10.56 -0.89 7.46
C THR A 103 11.64 0.19 7.36
N LEU A 104 12.09 0.66 8.52
CA LEU A 104 13.31 1.44 8.64
C LEU A 104 14.49 0.50 8.90
N PHE A 105 15.56 0.66 8.12
CA PHE A 105 16.83 -0.01 8.32
C PHE A 105 17.89 1.04 8.65
N VAL A 106 18.41 1.01 9.86
CA VAL A 106 19.66 1.68 10.23
C VAL A 106 20.74 0.62 10.27
N ASP A 107 21.88 0.91 9.67
CA ASP A 107 23.07 0.14 9.96
C ASP A 107 23.40 0.44 11.42
N GLY A 108 23.36 -0.56 12.31
CA GLY A 108 23.65 -0.45 13.76
C GLY A 108 25.09 0.01 14.07
N SER A 109 25.76 0.56 13.06
CA SER A 109 26.96 1.35 13.05
C SER A 109 27.12 2.20 14.30
N GLN A 110 28.36 2.19 14.77
CA GLN A 110 28.82 3.11 15.77
C GLN A 110 29.53 4.26 15.07
N THR A 111 29.28 5.49 15.52
CA THR A 111 30.06 6.64 15.06
C THR A 111 31.53 6.42 15.42
N GLY A 112 32.44 7.06 14.67
CA GLY A 112 33.88 7.05 14.98
C GLY A 112 34.20 7.49 16.42
N LYS A 113 35.43 7.22 16.86
CA LYS A 113 35.90 7.54 18.21
C LYS A 113 35.74 9.04 18.49
N GLN A 114 35.08 9.38 19.58
CA GLN A 114 34.98 10.76 20.05
C GLN A 114 36.13 11.08 21.01
N LYS A 115 36.65 12.31 20.92
CA LYS A 115 37.72 12.77 21.80
C LYS A 115 37.19 12.91 23.23
N ALA A 116 38.01 12.46 24.19
CA ALA A 116 37.71 12.59 25.60
C ALA A 116 37.91 14.04 26.10
N ASN A 117 37.17 14.39 27.15
CA ASN A 117 37.16 15.68 27.83
C ASN A 117 36.88 16.86 26.88
N GLU A 118 36.08 16.63 25.84
CA GLU A 118 35.71 17.64 24.85
C GLU A 118 34.19 17.77 24.76
N THR A 119 33.71 19.00 24.76
CA THR A 119 32.34 19.33 24.38
C THR A 119 32.30 19.55 22.87
N SER A 120 31.37 18.87 22.20
CA SER A 120 31.22 18.91 20.75
C SER A 120 29.78 19.18 20.34
N GLN A 121 29.61 19.85 19.21
CA GLN A 121 28.31 19.96 18.55
C GLN A 121 27.86 18.60 18.03
N ALA A 122 26.55 18.34 18.02
CA ALA A 122 26.00 17.08 17.52
C ALA A 122 26.32 16.84 16.04
N SER A 123 26.53 17.91 15.26
CA SER A 123 26.98 17.84 13.85
C SER A 123 28.33 17.14 13.65
N LYS A 124 29.18 17.00 14.68
CA LYS A 124 30.38 16.15 14.62
C LYS A 124 30.06 14.65 14.47
N LEU A 125 28.82 14.23 14.72
CA LEU A 125 28.36 12.86 14.53
C LEU A 125 27.96 12.54 13.08
N ASN A 126 28.01 13.51 12.17
CA ASN A 126 27.61 13.40 10.75
C ASN A 126 28.47 12.41 9.90
N ASN A 127 29.22 11.49 10.50
CA ASN A 127 30.09 10.54 9.80
C ASN A 127 29.26 9.47 9.06
N ASN A 128 28.89 9.73 7.80
CA ASN A 128 28.23 8.79 6.88
C ASN A 128 27.06 7.99 7.48
N LEU A 129 26.34 8.54 8.46
CA LEU A 129 25.17 7.89 9.02
C LEU A 129 24.06 7.89 7.98
N LYS A 130 23.56 6.70 7.68
CA LYS A 130 22.49 6.51 6.71
C LYS A 130 21.44 5.57 7.27
N TYR A 131 20.23 5.74 6.78
CA TYR A 131 19.16 4.77 6.95
C TYR A 131 18.51 4.47 5.61
N LYS A 132 17.88 3.32 5.51
CA LYS A 132 17.13 2.88 4.35
C LYS A 132 15.67 2.71 4.74
N VAL A 133 14.79 3.22 3.90
CA VAL A 133 13.34 2.99 3.98
C VAL A 133 12.99 1.95 2.94
N LEU A 134 12.33 0.89 3.38
CA LEU A 134 11.75 -0.13 2.51
C LEU A 134 10.24 -0.12 2.71
N ALA A 135 9.48 0.01 1.65
CA ALA A 135 8.03 -0.17 1.70
C ALA A 135 7.63 -1.32 0.78
N LYS A 136 6.77 -2.22 1.27
CA LYS A 136 6.30 -3.39 0.53
C LYS A 136 4.79 -3.50 0.65
N VAL A 137 4.13 -3.77 -0.47
CA VAL A 137 2.71 -4.14 -0.49
C VAL A 137 2.55 -5.52 0.16
N VAL A 138 1.52 -5.70 0.99
CA VAL A 138 1.30 -6.95 1.73
C VAL A 138 -0.12 -7.46 1.55
N LYS A 139 -0.22 -8.79 1.39
CA LYS A 139 -1.49 -9.52 1.39
C LYS A 139 -1.97 -9.73 2.82
N VAL A 140 -3.20 -9.32 3.10
CA VAL A 140 -3.95 -9.65 4.32
C VAL A 140 -5.09 -10.63 4.02
N GLU A 141 -5.34 -11.58 4.90
CA GLU A 141 -6.42 -12.56 4.70
C GLU A 141 -7.80 -11.96 4.94
N ALA A 142 -7.89 -11.02 5.87
CA ALA A 142 -9.08 -10.26 6.21
C ALA A 142 -8.73 -8.78 6.41
N ASP A 143 -9.72 -7.92 6.22
CA ASP A 143 -9.56 -6.49 6.46
C ASP A 143 -9.35 -6.24 7.96
N ASP A 144 -8.18 -5.74 8.33
CA ASP A 144 -7.82 -5.45 9.71
C ASP A 144 -8.27 -4.04 10.09
N ASN A 145 -9.44 -3.96 10.71
CA ASN A 145 -10.02 -2.70 11.17
C ASN A 145 -9.32 -2.10 12.41
N SER A 146 -8.34 -2.81 13.01
CA SER A 146 -7.53 -2.25 14.09
C SER A 146 -6.47 -1.27 13.59
N ILE A 147 -6.11 -1.35 12.29
CA ILE A 147 -5.15 -0.45 11.66
C ILE A 147 -5.89 0.77 11.12
N GLU A 148 -5.62 1.93 11.71
CA GLU A 148 -6.16 3.21 11.25
C GLU A 148 -5.74 3.46 9.78
N ALA A 149 -6.73 3.80 8.95
CA ALA A 149 -6.48 4.10 7.55
C ALA A 149 -5.82 5.48 7.38
N LYS A 150 -4.79 5.56 6.53
CA LYS A 150 -4.16 6.81 6.10
C LYS A 150 -4.54 7.10 4.65
N SER A 151 -4.70 8.37 4.31
CA SER A 151 -5.06 8.77 2.95
C SER A 151 -3.86 8.67 2.02
N ALA A 152 -4.07 8.13 0.82
CA ALA A 152 -3.07 8.14 -0.23
C ALA A 152 -2.73 9.58 -0.63
N GLY A 153 -1.44 9.87 -0.80
CA GLY A 153 -0.95 11.19 -1.16
C GLY A 153 -0.94 12.23 -0.02
N GLU A 154 -1.35 11.86 1.21
CA GLU A 154 -1.18 12.71 2.39
C GLU A 154 0.10 12.37 3.15
N VAL A 155 0.66 13.38 3.84
CA VAL A 155 1.86 13.22 4.66
C VAL A 155 1.46 12.76 6.04
N PHE A 156 2.13 11.73 6.55
CA PHE A 156 2.00 11.31 7.95
C PHE A 156 3.33 10.83 8.51
N LEU A 157 3.49 10.86 9.84
CA LEU A 157 4.69 10.37 10.49
C LEU A 157 4.67 8.84 10.55
N LEU A 158 5.80 8.23 10.23
CA LEU A 158 6.04 6.83 10.52
C LEU A 158 5.94 6.64 12.05
N GLY A 159 5.23 5.59 12.49
CA GLY A 159 5.03 5.31 13.92
C GLY A 159 6.34 5.07 14.68
N ASN A 160 7.41 4.73 13.95
CA ASN A 160 8.76 4.54 14.45
C ASN A 160 9.70 5.64 14.02
N TYR A 161 10.77 5.76 14.80
CA TYR A 161 11.79 6.77 14.57
C TYR A 161 13.18 6.19 14.87
N ILE A 162 14.19 6.87 14.33
CA ILE A 162 15.58 6.49 14.50
C ILE A 162 16.13 7.19 15.73
N LYS A 163 16.89 6.46 16.53
CA LYS A 163 17.56 6.92 17.73
C LYS A 163 19.06 6.90 17.53
N VAL A 164 19.75 7.99 17.87
CA VAL A 164 21.20 8.00 18.01
C VAL A 164 21.53 8.33 19.45
N LYS A 165 22.10 7.35 20.16
CA LYS A 165 22.39 7.47 21.59
C LYS A 165 23.86 7.18 21.89
N PRO A 166 24.45 7.81 22.92
CA PRO A 166 25.77 7.38 23.39
C PRO A 166 25.71 5.92 23.88
N LEU A 167 26.85 5.24 23.92
CA LEU A 167 26.90 3.93 24.59
C LEU A 167 26.55 4.08 26.07
N ASP A 168 25.67 3.20 26.55
CA ASP A 168 25.13 3.24 27.91
C ASP A 168 26.26 3.06 28.95
N CYS A 169 26.32 3.95 29.94
CA CYS A 169 27.15 3.80 31.14
C CYS A 169 26.27 3.17 32.24
N HIS A 170 26.24 1.84 32.35
CA HIS A 170 25.45 1.16 33.38
C HIS A 170 26.34 0.56 34.49
N GLY A 171 26.00 0.82 35.75
CA GLY A 171 26.38 -0.03 36.88
C GLY A 171 27.79 0.16 37.48
N ALA A 172 28.57 1.15 37.07
CA ALA A 172 29.80 1.50 37.77
C ALA A 172 29.55 2.66 38.75
N VAL A 173 30.15 2.56 39.95
CA VAL A 173 30.19 3.60 41.03
C VAL A 173 30.74 4.96 40.56
N ILE A 174 31.12 5.08 39.27
CA ILE A 174 31.90 6.16 38.66
C ILE A 174 31.18 6.78 37.43
N CYS A 175 29.96 6.33 37.09
CA CYS A 175 29.12 7.05 36.13
C CYS A 175 28.50 8.28 36.83
N ALA A 176 29.24 9.40 36.89
CA ALA A 176 28.76 10.67 37.45
C ALA A 176 27.51 11.22 36.71
N HIS A 177 27.29 10.82 35.46
CA HIS A 177 26.09 11.16 34.68
C HIS A 177 25.50 9.91 34.02
N ASP A 178 24.33 9.47 34.47
CA ASP A 178 23.54 8.45 33.79
C ASP A 178 23.12 8.98 32.41
N ASN A 179 23.44 8.23 31.35
CA ASN A 179 23.12 8.58 29.97
C ASN A 179 22.11 7.63 29.32
N THR A 180 21.49 6.73 30.10
CA THR A 180 20.61 5.67 29.60
C THR A 180 19.43 6.20 28.78
N ASN A 181 18.94 7.40 29.11
CA ASN A 181 17.81 8.05 28.44
C ASN A 181 18.22 9.19 27.49
N HIS A 182 19.51 9.34 27.18
CA HIS A 182 19.99 10.40 26.29
C HIS A 182 19.89 9.91 24.85
N GLU A 183 19.09 10.57 24.02
CA GLU A 183 18.97 10.24 22.60
C GLU A 183 18.75 11.48 21.73
N TYR A 184 19.24 11.41 20.50
CA TYR A 184 18.74 12.23 19.40
C TYR A 184 17.73 11.42 18.60
N SER A 185 16.60 12.03 18.26
CA SER A 185 15.48 11.36 17.58
C SER A 185 15.28 11.91 16.17
N PHE A 186 15.13 11.03 15.19
CA PHE A 186 14.84 11.39 13.80
C PHE A 186 13.52 10.75 13.39
N LYS A 187 12.48 11.58 13.27
CA LYS A 187 11.13 11.18 12.86
C LYS A 187 11.03 11.28 11.34
N VAL A 188 10.49 10.24 10.71
CA VAL A 188 10.44 10.13 9.25
C VAL A 188 9.00 10.37 8.76
N PRO A 189 8.68 11.53 8.18
CA PRO A 189 7.42 11.71 7.49
C PRO A 189 7.43 10.98 6.14
N ILE A 190 6.33 10.30 5.83
CA ILE A 190 6.14 9.56 4.58
C ILE A 190 4.86 9.99 3.89
N LYS A 191 4.82 9.81 2.57
CA LYS A 191 3.66 10.06 1.72
C LYS A 191 3.55 8.94 0.69
N ILE A 192 2.50 8.14 0.79
CA ILE A 192 2.35 6.91 0.00
C ILE A 192 1.37 7.11 -1.16
N PHE A 193 1.79 6.71 -2.36
CA PHE A 193 0.98 6.60 -3.57
C PHE A 193 0.99 5.18 -4.08
N PHE A 194 -0.08 4.78 -4.76
CA PHE A 194 -0.18 3.47 -5.38
C PHE A 194 -1.02 3.51 -6.66
N THR A 195 -0.74 2.61 -7.60
CA THR A 195 -1.56 2.45 -8.81
C THR A 195 -2.86 1.71 -8.47
N LYS A 196 -4.00 2.29 -8.82
CA LYS A 196 -5.33 1.69 -8.59
C LYS A 196 -5.53 0.51 -9.52
N THR A 197 -6.25 -0.51 -9.05
CA THR A 197 -6.69 -1.61 -9.90
C THR A 197 -7.85 -1.15 -10.75
N THR A 198 -7.63 -0.96 -12.05
CA THR A 198 -8.70 -0.62 -12.99
C THR A 198 -8.94 -1.77 -13.95
N CYS A 199 -10.20 -2.08 -14.25
CA CYS A 199 -10.58 -3.08 -15.23
C CYS A 199 -11.31 -2.43 -16.41
N SER A 200 -10.89 -2.81 -17.62
CA SER A 200 -11.52 -2.41 -18.88
C SER A 200 -12.03 -3.64 -19.62
N LEU A 201 -13.12 -3.46 -20.36
CA LEU A 201 -13.66 -4.44 -21.28
C LEU A 201 -13.39 -3.96 -22.71
N SER A 202 -12.96 -4.85 -23.61
CA SER A 202 -12.88 -4.50 -25.03
C SER A 202 -14.28 -4.35 -25.62
N ASN A 203 -14.49 -3.32 -26.44
CA ASN A 203 -15.74 -3.18 -27.19
C ASN A 203 -15.91 -4.36 -28.14
N ASN A 204 -17.00 -5.10 -27.99
CA ASN A 204 -17.30 -6.27 -28.79
C ASN A 204 -18.66 -6.11 -29.47
N GLU A 205 -18.71 -6.37 -30.76
CA GLU A 205 -19.95 -6.53 -31.52
C GLU A 205 -20.23 -8.03 -31.65
N ILE A 206 -21.47 -8.42 -31.38
CA ILE A 206 -21.90 -9.82 -31.41
C ILE A 206 -22.94 -9.96 -32.51
N THR A 207 -22.65 -10.81 -33.50
CA THR A 207 -23.56 -11.11 -34.60
C THR A 207 -24.20 -12.46 -34.38
N LEU A 208 -25.52 -12.48 -34.25
CA LEU A 208 -26.29 -13.72 -34.20
C LEU A 208 -26.57 -14.25 -35.61
N PRO A 209 -26.67 -15.57 -35.80
CA PRO A 209 -27.23 -16.12 -37.02
C PRO A 209 -28.66 -15.61 -37.24
N PRO A 210 -29.12 -15.46 -38.49
CA PRO A 210 -30.48 -15.08 -38.77
C PRO A 210 -31.46 -16.19 -38.33
N ILE A 211 -32.63 -15.80 -37.83
CA ILE A 211 -33.72 -16.72 -37.45
C ILE A 211 -34.93 -16.51 -38.37
N SER A 212 -35.65 -17.58 -38.69
CA SER A 212 -36.90 -17.47 -39.45
C SER A 212 -38.01 -16.88 -38.59
N LEU A 213 -38.95 -16.16 -39.22
CA LEU A 213 -40.11 -15.62 -38.51
C LEU A 213 -40.96 -16.75 -37.88
N SER A 214 -41.11 -17.88 -38.58
CA SER A 214 -41.85 -19.05 -38.07
C SER A 214 -41.22 -19.60 -36.80
N ASP A 215 -39.90 -19.72 -36.73
CA ASP A 215 -39.20 -20.26 -35.57
C ASP A 215 -39.29 -19.30 -34.38
N LEU A 216 -39.15 -18.00 -34.62
CA LEU A 216 -39.31 -16.98 -33.58
C LEU A 216 -40.74 -16.97 -33.02
N LEU A 217 -41.76 -17.10 -33.87
CA LEU A 217 -43.16 -17.14 -33.45
C LEU A 217 -43.51 -18.43 -32.70
N ALA A 218 -42.92 -19.56 -33.09
CA ALA A 218 -43.06 -20.85 -32.41
C ALA A 218 -42.31 -20.92 -31.06
N GLY A 219 -41.46 -19.93 -30.75
CA GLY A 219 -40.66 -19.91 -29.52
C GLY A 219 -39.42 -20.80 -29.59
N ASN A 220 -38.95 -21.13 -30.79
CA ASN A 220 -37.80 -22.01 -31.03
C ASN A 220 -36.45 -21.28 -31.03
N ALA A 221 -36.43 -19.98 -30.70
CA ALA A 221 -35.19 -19.20 -30.62
C ALA A 221 -34.25 -19.81 -29.56
N GLN A 222 -33.07 -20.25 -29.97
CA GLN A 222 -32.07 -20.81 -29.06
C GLN A 222 -31.16 -19.72 -28.50
N VAL A 223 -30.56 -20.00 -27.33
CA VAL A 223 -29.50 -19.15 -26.78
C VAL A 223 -28.21 -19.48 -27.53
N GLU A 224 -27.64 -18.49 -28.20
CA GLU A 224 -26.34 -18.58 -28.84
C GLU A 224 -25.27 -18.11 -27.87
N TYR A 225 -24.23 -18.92 -27.66
CA TYR A 225 -23.17 -18.64 -26.69
C TYR A 225 -21.89 -18.15 -27.35
N PHE A 226 -21.32 -17.11 -26.75
CA PHE A 226 -20.10 -16.46 -27.18
C PHE A 226 -19.08 -16.51 -26.03
N PRO A 227 -18.43 -17.67 -25.79
CA PRO A 227 -17.27 -17.73 -24.91
C PRO A 227 -16.23 -16.76 -25.49
N ASP A 228 -15.59 -15.95 -24.64
CA ASP A 228 -14.64 -14.89 -25.01
C ASP A 228 -15.22 -13.53 -25.44
N ALA A 229 -16.54 -13.41 -25.63
CA ALA A 229 -17.14 -12.09 -25.92
C ALA A 229 -17.13 -11.13 -24.72
N LEU A 230 -16.84 -11.62 -23.51
CA LEU A 230 -16.65 -10.79 -22.33
C LEU A 230 -15.29 -11.05 -21.70
N LYS A 231 -14.28 -10.27 -22.11
CA LYS A 231 -12.92 -10.37 -21.59
C LYS A 231 -12.50 -9.08 -20.89
N PHE A 232 -12.51 -9.11 -19.57
CA PHE A 232 -11.96 -8.01 -18.78
C PHE A 232 -10.42 -8.07 -18.77
N THR A 233 -9.81 -6.92 -18.99
CA THR A 233 -8.38 -6.69 -18.78
C THR A 233 -8.23 -5.74 -17.60
N CYS A 234 -7.56 -6.21 -16.55
CA CYS A 234 -7.35 -5.43 -15.33
C CYS A 234 -5.87 -5.09 -15.15
N ASP A 235 -5.57 -3.87 -14.70
CA ASP A 235 -4.21 -3.46 -14.38
C ASP A 235 -3.74 -4.16 -13.10
N GLY A 236 -2.71 -4.99 -13.24
CA GLY A 236 -2.06 -5.72 -12.17
C GLY A 236 -0.64 -5.34 -11.89
N GLY A 237 -0.26 -4.09 -12.15
CA GLY A 237 1.05 -3.57 -11.76
C GLY A 237 1.38 -3.87 -10.30
N LEU A 238 0.42 -3.75 -9.39
CA LEU A 238 0.65 -4.08 -7.98
C LEU A 238 0.62 -5.58 -7.64
N GLY A 239 0.51 -6.47 -8.62
CA GLY A 239 0.36 -7.92 -8.42
C GLY A 239 -0.86 -8.36 -7.60
N MET A 240 -1.62 -7.43 -7.04
CA MET A 240 -2.80 -7.65 -6.21
C MET A 240 -3.87 -6.58 -6.48
N THR A 241 -5.12 -6.94 -6.19
CA THR A 241 -6.27 -6.06 -6.33
C THR A 241 -6.39 -5.09 -5.15
N THR A 242 -6.59 -3.82 -5.48
CA THR A 242 -6.72 -2.73 -4.49
C THR A 242 -8.16 -2.45 -4.09
N SER A 243 -9.15 -3.03 -4.77
CA SER A 243 -10.58 -2.82 -4.53
C SER A 243 -11.35 -4.10 -4.80
N ILE A 244 -12.58 -4.18 -4.32
CA ILE A 244 -13.56 -5.10 -4.88
C ILE A 244 -14.01 -4.52 -6.23
N VAL A 245 -13.82 -5.26 -7.32
CA VAL A 245 -14.26 -4.83 -8.64
C VAL A 245 -15.58 -5.54 -8.95
N ASN A 246 -16.64 -4.76 -9.07
CA ASN A 246 -17.95 -5.23 -9.49
C ASN A 246 -18.28 -4.75 -10.90
N TYR A 247 -19.18 -5.43 -11.59
CA TYR A 247 -19.78 -4.97 -12.84
C TYR A 247 -21.29 -5.20 -12.85
N HIS A 248 -22.00 -4.42 -13.65
CA HIS A 248 -23.41 -4.62 -13.96
C HIS A 248 -23.70 -4.24 -15.41
N PHE A 249 -24.82 -4.72 -15.93
CA PHE A 249 -25.32 -4.36 -17.24
C PHE A 249 -26.26 -3.17 -17.10
N SER A 250 -26.17 -2.20 -18.02
CA SER A 250 -27.03 -1.03 -18.10
C SER A 250 -27.53 -0.88 -19.52
N ALA A 251 -28.85 -0.79 -19.70
CA ALA A 251 -29.44 -0.76 -21.04
C ALA A 251 -29.10 0.56 -21.76
N VAL A 252 -28.79 0.44 -23.06
CA VAL A 252 -28.75 1.60 -23.97
C VAL A 252 -29.99 1.60 -24.85
N SER A 253 -30.33 0.44 -25.42
CA SER A 253 -31.60 0.23 -26.11
C SER A 253 -32.76 0.19 -25.10
N ALA A 254 -33.96 0.55 -25.57
CA ALA A 254 -35.16 0.50 -24.74
C ALA A 254 -35.38 -0.91 -24.17
N THR A 255 -35.85 -1.01 -22.94
CA THR A 255 -36.01 -2.28 -22.21
C THR A 255 -37.14 -2.18 -21.18
N ASN A 256 -37.69 -3.32 -20.78
CA ASN A 256 -38.53 -3.44 -19.58
C ASN A 256 -37.78 -4.12 -18.40
N GLY A 257 -36.49 -4.39 -18.54
CA GLY A 257 -35.67 -5.14 -17.60
C GLY A 257 -35.14 -6.45 -18.19
N ASP A 258 -35.97 -7.21 -18.91
CA ASP A 258 -35.65 -8.62 -19.27
C ASP A 258 -35.16 -8.79 -20.71
N TYR A 259 -35.36 -7.79 -21.56
CA TYR A 259 -34.96 -7.80 -22.97
C TYR A 259 -34.48 -6.43 -23.43
N LEU A 260 -33.67 -6.39 -24.48
CA LEU A 260 -33.29 -5.18 -25.19
C LEU A 260 -34.10 -5.08 -26.49
N ALA A 261 -34.78 -3.97 -26.69
CA ALA A 261 -35.55 -3.70 -27.90
C ALA A 261 -34.64 -3.39 -29.09
N ASN A 262 -35.18 -3.53 -30.31
CA ASN A 262 -34.51 -3.09 -31.53
C ASN A 262 -34.32 -1.57 -31.50
N GLU A 263 -33.09 -1.11 -31.72
CA GLU A 263 -32.78 0.32 -31.83
C GLU A 263 -32.91 0.83 -33.28
N LEU A 264 -33.00 -0.07 -34.25
CA LEU A 264 -33.17 0.30 -35.66
C LEU A 264 -34.62 0.76 -35.93
N THR A 265 -34.75 1.84 -36.70
CA THR A 265 -36.04 2.50 -36.99
C THR A 265 -36.33 2.61 -38.49
N SER A 266 -35.44 2.14 -39.35
CA SER A 266 -35.56 2.17 -40.80
C SER A 266 -36.63 1.20 -41.33
N ALA A 267 -37.02 1.34 -42.60
CA ALA A 267 -38.07 0.51 -43.20
C ALA A 267 -37.72 -0.99 -43.27
N ASP A 268 -36.43 -1.33 -43.31
CA ASP A 268 -35.90 -2.69 -43.27
C ASP A 268 -35.69 -3.21 -41.84
N SER A 269 -36.05 -2.44 -40.81
CA SER A 269 -35.93 -2.85 -39.41
C SER A 269 -37.07 -3.78 -38.99
N ALA A 270 -36.73 -4.83 -38.24
CA ALA A 270 -37.73 -5.68 -37.62
C ALA A 270 -38.51 -4.90 -36.55
N LYS A 271 -39.80 -5.22 -36.40
CA LYS A 271 -40.64 -4.65 -35.34
C LYS A 271 -40.90 -5.65 -34.24
N ASN A 272 -40.86 -5.18 -33.00
CA ASN A 272 -41.16 -5.94 -31.79
C ASN A 272 -40.31 -7.20 -31.58
N VAL A 273 -39.08 -7.16 -32.10
CA VAL A 273 -38.03 -8.16 -31.89
C VAL A 273 -36.84 -7.49 -31.22
N GLY A 274 -36.13 -8.23 -30.40
CA GLY A 274 -34.97 -7.77 -29.66
C GLY A 274 -34.17 -8.95 -29.12
N PHE A 275 -33.40 -8.73 -28.07
CA PHE A 275 -32.53 -9.75 -27.50
C PHE A 275 -32.69 -9.91 -25.99
N LYS A 276 -32.58 -11.15 -25.52
CA LYS A 276 -32.31 -11.46 -24.11
C LYS A 276 -30.83 -11.77 -23.95
N ILE A 277 -30.26 -11.33 -22.83
CA ILE A 277 -28.87 -11.59 -22.48
C ILE A 277 -28.82 -12.62 -21.35
N PHE A 278 -27.96 -13.61 -21.50
CA PHE A 278 -27.69 -14.63 -20.51
C PHE A 278 -26.21 -14.59 -20.12
N LEU A 279 -25.92 -14.83 -18.85
CA LEU A 279 -24.56 -14.99 -18.36
C LEU A 279 -24.49 -16.28 -17.57
N ASN A 280 -23.59 -17.19 -17.96
CA ASN A 280 -23.48 -18.52 -17.34
C ASN A 280 -24.85 -19.19 -17.19
N ASP A 281 -25.62 -19.17 -18.29
CA ASP A 281 -26.96 -19.74 -18.43
C ASP A 281 -28.07 -19.05 -17.58
N SER A 282 -27.76 -17.96 -16.88
CA SER A 282 -28.72 -17.16 -16.11
C SER A 282 -29.15 -15.90 -16.87
N LEU A 283 -30.45 -15.60 -16.91
CA LEU A 283 -30.97 -14.38 -17.54
C LEU A 283 -30.42 -13.13 -16.82
N ILE A 284 -29.98 -12.14 -17.60
CA ILE A 284 -29.55 -10.84 -17.09
C ILE A 284 -30.71 -9.84 -17.17
N HIS A 285 -30.96 -9.17 -16.04
CA HIS A 285 -31.88 -8.05 -15.97
C HIS A 285 -31.12 -6.72 -16.13
N VAL A 286 -31.19 -6.14 -17.33
CA VAL A 286 -30.24 -5.14 -17.87
C VAL A 286 -30.38 -3.72 -17.25
N ASN A 287 -31.32 -3.54 -16.32
CA ASN A 287 -31.49 -2.30 -15.52
C ASN A 287 -31.73 -2.60 -14.04
N SER A 288 -31.28 -3.77 -13.56
CA SER A 288 -31.31 -4.08 -12.14
C SER A 288 -30.10 -3.48 -11.43
N ASP A 289 -30.22 -3.21 -10.13
CA ASP A 289 -29.08 -2.88 -9.26
C ASP A 289 -28.18 -4.11 -8.98
N GLU A 290 -28.35 -5.21 -9.74
CA GLU A 290 -27.62 -6.45 -9.57
C GLU A 290 -26.16 -6.27 -10.00
N LYS A 291 -25.29 -6.13 -9.01
CA LYS A 291 -23.84 -6.09 -9.19
C LYS A 291 -23.25 -7.48 -9.05
N ARG A 292 -22.36 -7.84 -9.97
CA ARG A 292 -21.61 -9.09 -9.97
C ARG A 292 -20.15 -8.80 -9.66
N GLN A 293 -19.54 -9.60 -8.79
CA GLN A 293 -18.12 -9.45 -8.48
C GLN A 293 -17.27 -10.02 -9.61
N LEU A 294 -16.38 -9.19 -10.16
CA LEU A 294 -15.34 -9.59 -11.11
C LEU A 294 -14.06 -10.00 -10.39
N LEU A 295 -13.62 -9.18 -9.43
CA LEU A 295 -12.43 -9.41 -8.61
C LEU A 295 -12.72 -9.12 -7.14
N GLY A 296 -12.20 -9.97 -6.26
CA GLY A 296 -12.19 -9.70 -4.83
C GLY A 296 -11.13 -8.68 -4.43
N TYR A 297 -11.26 -8.11 -3.23
CA TYR A 297 -10.24 -7.26 -2.64
C TYR A 297 -9.02 -8.06 -2.17
N ASN A 298 -7.82 -7.51 -2.37
CA ASN A 298 -6.55 -8.05 -1.90
C ASN A 298 -6.30 -9.51 -2.39
N LYS A 299 -6.63 -9.76 -3.65
CA LYS A 299 -6.40 -11.03 -4.36
C LYS A 299 -5.27 -10.88 -5.36
N GLU A 300 -4.53 -11.96 -5.59
CA GLU A 300 -3.53 -12.00 -6.66
C GLU A 300 -4.22 -11.89 -8.02
N MET A 301 -3.59 -11.17 -8.95
CA MET A 301 -4.20 -10.83 -10.24
C MET A 301 -4.11 -11.95 -11.30
N THR A 302 -4.35 -13.18 -10.87
CA THR A 302 -4.41 -14.38 -11.72
C THR A 302 -5.84 -14.90 -11.90
N GLU A 303 -6.82 -14.35 -11.18
CA GLU A 303 -8.23 -14.72 -11.29
C GLU A 303 -8.87 -14.12 -12.55
N ALA A 304 -8.69 -14.78 -13.70
CA ALA A 304 -9.58 -14.57 -14.84
C ALA A 304 -10.92 -15.26 -14.57
N SER A 305 -12.00 -14.50 -14.46
CA SER A 305 -13.35 -15.06 -14.51
C SER A 305 -13.72 -15.32 -15.97
N GLU A 306 -13.87 -16.58 -16.37
CA GLU A 306 -14.48 -16.92 -17.65
C GLU A 306 -15.98 -16.58 -17.60
N LEU A 307 -16.40 -15.61 -18.41
CA LEU A 307 -17.78 -15.17 -18.51
C LEU A 307 -18.38 -15.71 -19.81
N LYS A 308 -19.31 -16.66 -19.69
CA LYS A 308 -20.03 -17.24 -20.83
C LYS A 308 -21.25 -16.38 -21.15
N LEU A 309 -21.11 -15.51 -22.15
CA LEU A 309 -22.22 -14.67 -22.62
C LEU A 309 -23.12 -15.47 -23.57
N GLY A 310 -24.41 -15.45 -23.33
CA GLY A 310 -25.44 -16.00 -24.21
C GLY A 310 -26.38 -14.90 -24.70
N VAL A 311 -26.85 -15.01 -25.94
CA VAL A 311 -27.82 -14.07 -26.52
C VAL A 311 -28.92 -14.86 -27.22
N GLN A 312 -30.17 -14.43 -27.05
CA GLN A 312 -31.33 -15.09 -27.64
C GLN A 312 -32.26 -14.04 -28.26
N TYR A 313 -32.78 -14.30 -29.46
CA TYR A 313 -33.85 -13.48 -30.03
C TYR A 313 -35.11 -13.54 -29.16
N TYR A 314 -35.77 -12.40 -28.99
CA TYR A 314 -36.99 -12.30 -28.19
C TYR A 314 -38.05 -11.46 -28.89
N LYS A 315 -39.28 -11.96 -28.90
CA LYS A 315 -40.46 -11.22 -29.35
C LYS A 315 -41.18 -10.58 -28.16
N TYR A 316 -41.49 -9.29 -28.26
CA TYR A 316 -42.21 -8.54 -27.21
C TYR A 316 -43.51 -7.89 -27.72
N GLY A 317 -43.98 -8.28 -28.90
CA GLY A 317 -45.21 -7.77 -29.49
C GLY A 317 -45.49 -8.38 -30.87
N ASN A 318 -46.25 -7.66 -31.70
CA ASN A 318 -46.56 -8.10 -33.06
C ASN A 318 -45.32 -7.98 -33.96
N VAL A 319 -44.76 -9.13 -34.33
CA VAL A 319 -43.46 -9.21 -35.02
C VAL A 319 -43.58 -8.88 -36.51
N GLN A 320 -42.61 -8.12 -37.02
CA GLN A 320 -42.36 -7.99 -38.47
C GLN A 320 -40.90 -8.35 -38.79
N PRO A 321 -40.62 -9.03 -39.92
CA PRO A 321 -39.25 -9.33 -40.35
C PRO A 321 -38.42 -8.08 -40.61
N GLY A 322 -37.11 -8.19 -40.42
CA GLY A 322 -36.16 -7.13 -40.73
C GLY A 322 -34.88 -7.25 -39.89
N ASN A 323 -34.06 -6.22 -39.96
CA ASN A 323 -32.80 -6.11 -39.22
C ASN A 323 -33.07 -5.76 -37.74
N VAL A 324 -32.29 -6.34 -36.84
CA VAL A 324 -32.35 -6.09 -35.39
C VAL A 324 -30.97 -5.70 -34.90
N LYS A 325 -30.88 -4.64 -34.10
CA LYS A 325 -29.69 -4.28 -33.34
C LYS A 325 -30.09 -3.81 -31.95
N SER A 326 -29.28 -4.14 -30.96
CA SER A 326 -29.41 -3.60 -29.61
C SER A 326 -28.04 -3.36 -28.98
N SER A 327 -28.01 -2.47 -28.01
CA SER A 327 -26.82 -1.97 -27.34
C SER A 327 -27.00 -2.02 -25.82
N VAL A 328 -25.92 -2.34 -25.12
CA VAL A 328 -25.85 -2.41 -23.64
C VAL A 328 -24.48 -1.93 -23.19
N TYR A 329 -24.43 -1.23 -22.05
CA TYR A 329 -23.19 -0.93 -21.35
C TYR A 329 -22.92 -1.96 -20.28
N ILE A 330 -21.65 -2.29 -20.09
CA ILE A 330 -21.17 -3.02 -18.93
C ILE A 330 -20.32 -2.05 -18.12
N ILE A 331 -20.82 -1.69 -16.93
CA ILE A 331 -20.25 -0.65 -16.10
C ILE A 331 -19.51 -1.31 -14.94
N THR A 332 -18.21 -1.06 -14.83
CA THR A 332 -17.40 -1.46 -13.68
C THR A 332 -17.52 -0.45 -12.56
N SER A 333 -17.50 -0.94 -11.32
CA SER A 333 -17.53 -0.13 -10.10
C SER A 333 -16.55 -0.69 -9.07
N TYR A 334 -15.99 0.19 -8.25
CA TYR A 334 -14.92 -0.11 -7.31
C TYR A 334 -15.40 0.19 -5.89
N GLN A 335 -15.16 -0.74 -4.97
CA GLN A 335 -15.57 -0.65 -3.57
C GLN A 335 -14.42 -0.97 -2.62
#